data_AF-A0A084QHE0-F1
#
_entry.id   AF-A0A084QHE0-F1
#
_cell.length_a   1.000
_cell.length_b   1.000
_cell.length_c   1.000
_cell.angle_alpha   90.00
_cell.angle_beta   90.00
_cell.angle_gamma   90.00
#
_symmetry.space_group_name_H-M   'P 1'
#
loop_
_entity.id
_entity.type
_entity.pdbx_description
1 polymer ?
#
loop_
_entity_poly.entity_id
_entity_poly.type
_entity_poly.pdbx_seq_one_letter_code
_entity_poly.pdbx_strand_id
1 'polypeptide(L)'
;MSLPLKVKIGIRDVWSKDGTPLRKAIASVKDVLGLDTVCEPDWALLLAALGEAYPDKADFVTAVTSTVQVWFEALHDLLAGGASEDWTEALLDRLKETFSQLSVFLNVRKAERERPFTQWDQTRGGFIIYLPSEAVHSAREFRAIFTGQILAAFEKNAEELDLPSDAVDQAASEQQDGWATVEGSTLNIVAESHHKPEKTGAPAAGMTTIQYLPDIESLPRPEVLLLQPPYHLLVYSRGTQEVEVQCSHGPTLEVLQAYLKKWCRTNHQNVNKTPVLAIKLHQSSFGLGVVYDRLTILAEDRARWGGAATVSPTLVLNLVESRLGYEKTYCDSYGWHFRRDVPFKKYT
;
A
#
# COMPACT_ATOMS: atom_id res chain seq x y z
N MET A 1 -3.29 -23.28 -2.92
CA MET A 1 -4.66 -23.28 -3.47
C MET A 1 -4.57 -23.34 -4.99
N SER A 2 -5.24 -24.28 -5.67
CA SER A 2 -5.20 -24.35 -7.14
C SER A 2 -6.25 -23.42 -7.74
N LEU A 3 -5.86 -22.57 -8.69
CA LEU A 3 -6.79 -21.70 -9.42
C LEU A 3 -7.87 -22.52 -10.17
N PRO A 4 -9.11 -21.99 -10.31
CA PRO A 4 -10.14 -22.59 -11.14
C PRO A 4 -9.68 -22.74 -12.61
N LEU A 5 -10.17 -23.77 -13.30
CA LEU A 5 -9.74 -24.07 -14.68
C LEU A 5 -9.96 -22.88 -15.63
N LYS A 6 -11.12 -22.21 -15.55
CA LYS A 6 -11.41 -21.01 -16.35
C LYS A 6 -10.37 -19.91 -16.15
N VAL A 7 -9.95 -19.67 -14.90
CA VAL A 7 -8.92 -18.66 -14.57
C VAL A 7 -7.58 -19.07 -15.18
N LYS A 8 -7.17 -20.34 -15.05
CA LYS A 8 -5.94 -20.85 -15.66
C LYS A 8 -5.93 -20.69 -17.19
N ILE A 9 -7.04 -20.99 -17.84
CA ILE A 9 -7.21 -20.83 -19.30
C ILE A 9 -7.10 -19.35 -19.67
N GLY A 10 -7.79 -18.46 -18.97
CA GLY A 10 -7.68 -17.01 -19.18
C GLY A 10 -6.23 -16.52 -19.03
N ILE A 11 -5.54 -16.92 -17.96
CA ILE A 11 -4.14 -16.52 -17.72
C ILE A 11 -3.24 -17.01 -18.86
N ARG A 12 -3.43 -18.24 -19.33
CA ARG A 12 -2.68 -18.74 -20.48
C ARG A 12 -2.96 -17.88 -21.72
N ASP A 13 -4.23 -17.63 -22.02
CA ASP A 13 -4.66 -17.09 -23.31
C ASP A 13 -4.43 -15.58 -23.45
N VAL A 14 -4.62 -14.81 -22.37
CA VAL A 14 -4.49 -13.33 -22.42
C VAL A 14 -3.26 -12.78 -21.70
N TRP A 15 -2.73 -13.46 -20.67
CA TRP A 15 -1.59 -12.96 -19.89
C TRP A 15 -0.25 -13.58 -20.29
N SER A 16 -0.21 -14.90 -20.49
CA SER A 16 1.06 -15.65 -20.59
C SER A 16 1.49 -15.94 -22.03
N LYS A 17 0.54 -16.10 -22.95
CA LYS A 17 0.83 -16.38 -24.35
C LYS A 17 1.62 -15.24 -24.99
N ASP A 18 2.65 -15.58 -25.74
CA ASP A 18 3.44 -14.61 -26.49
C ASP A 18 2.60 -13.91 -27.56
N GLY A 19 2.91 -12.63 -27.80
CA GLY A 19 2.22 -11.81 -28.78
C GLY A 19 0.83 -11.33 -28.37
N THR A 20 0.39 -11.58 -27.13
CA THR A 20 -0.80 -10.91 -26.60
C THR A 20 -0.58 -9.39 -26.52
N PRO A 21 -1.66 -8.59 -26.56
CA PRO A 21 -1.54 -7.13 -26.45
C PRO A 21 -0.76 -6.67 -25.20
N LEU A 22 -0.99 -7.31 -24.05
CA LEU A 22 -0.22 -7.05 -22.83
C LEU A 22 1.28 -7.32 -23.02
N ARG A 23 1.65 -8.48 -23.58
CA ARG A 23 3.06 -8.83 -23.78
C ARG A 23 3.76 -7.88 -24.74
N LYS A 24 3.04 -7.38 -25.75
CA LYS A 24 3.54 -6.34 -26.64
C LYS A 24 3.74 -5.01 -25.90
N ALA A 25 2.79 -4.58 -25.08
CA ALA A 25 2.93 -3.34 -24.30
C ALA A 25 4.12 -3.40 -23.33
N ILE A 26 4.31 -4.53 -22.63
CA ILE A 26 5.48 -4.75 -21.76
C ILE A 26 6.79 -4.72 -22.57
N ALA A 27 6.81 -5.38 -23.72
CA ALA A 27 7.99 -5.39 -24.60
C ALA A 27 8.33 -3.99 -25.10
N SER A 28 7.34 -3.18 -25.50
CA SER A 28 7.56 -1.80 -25.93
C SER A 28 8.18 -0.93 -24.82
N VAL A 29 7.74 -1.08 -23.57
CA VAL A 29 8.35 -0.36 -22.44
C VAL A 29 9.79 -0.83 -22.20
N LYS A 30 10.05 -2.14 -22.27
CA LYS A 30 11.41 -2.69 -22.18
C LYS A 30 12.32 -2.14 -23.29
N ASP A 31 11.83 -2.07 -24.52
CA ASP A 31 12.60 -1.59 -25.67
C ASP A 31 12.97 -0.11 -25.52
N VAL A 32 12.07 0.71 -24.95
CA VAL A 32 12.34 2.14 -24.71
C VAL A 32 13.24 2.36 -23.50
N LEU A 33 13.04 1.64 -22.38
CA LEU A 33 13.88 1.78 -21.18
C LEU A 33 15.25 1.13 -21.30
N GLY A 34 15.39 0.12 -22.16
CA GLY A 34 16.58 -0.74 -22.21
C GLY A 34 16.75 -1.61 -20.95
N LEU A 35 15.70 -1.76 -20.13
CA LEU A 35 15.71 -2.52 -18.88
C LEU A 35 14.63 -3.60 -18.91
N ASP A 36 14.90 -4.73 -18.26
CA ASP A 36 13.87 -5.75 -18.07
C ASP A 36 12.68 -5.18 -17.29
N THR A 37 11.49 -5.63 -17.66
CA THR A 37 10.23 -5.18 -17.07
C THR A 37 9.43 -6.41 -16.62
N VAL A 38 9.10 -6.46 -15.33
CA VAL A 38 8.50 -7.62 -14.67
C VAL A 38 7.17 -7.24 -14.04
N CYS A 39 6.13 -8.01 -14.37
CA CYS A 39 4.83 -7.93 -13.71
C CYS A 39 4.33 -9.36 -13.49
N GLU A 40 4.36 -9.82 -12.24
CA GLU A 40 3.97 -11.19 -11.85
C GLU A 40 2.90 -11.12 -10.77
N PRO A 41 1.61 -11.13 -11.13
CA PRO A 41 0.53 -11.04 -10.18
C PRO A 41 0.30 -12.37 -9.44
N ASP A 42 0.01 -12.29 -8.13
CA ASP A 42 -0.56 -13.42 -7.40
C ASP A 42 -2.04 -13.56 -7.74
N TRP A 43 -2.32 -14.36 -8.77
CA TRP A 43 -3.67 -14.63 -9.24
C TRP A 43 -4.59 -15.26 -8.18
N ALA A 44 -4.05 -16.01 -7.23
CA ALA A 44 -4.87 -16.65 -6.21
C ALA A 44 -5.38 -15.60 -5.22
N LEU A 45 -4.51 -14.69 -4.81
CA LEU A 45 -4.87 -13.57 -3.94
C LEU A 45 -5.77 -12.56 -4.65
N LEU A 46 -5.51 -12.24 -5.92
CA LEU A 46 -6.38 -11.36 -6.70
C LEU A 46 -7.77 -11.95 -6.91
N LEU A 47 -7.87 -13.25 -7.17
CA LEU A 47 -9.16 -13.94 -7.31
C LEU A 47 -9.93 -13.94 -5.98
N ALA A 48 -9.26 -14.11 -4.85
CA ALA A 48 -9.90 -14.01 -3.54
C ALA A 48 -10.39 -12.58 -3.26
N ALA A 49 -9.66 -11.55 -3.72
CA ALA A 49 -10.01 -10.15 -3.46
C ALA A 49 -11.09 -9.59 -4.39
N LEU A 50 -11.10 -9.98 -5.67
CA LEU A 50 -11.97 -9.40 -6.70
C LEU A 50 -12.97 -10.40 -7.27
N GLY A 51 -12.84 -11.69 -6.97
CA GLY A 51 -13.61 -12.74 -7.63
C GLY A 51 -15.11 -12.56 -7.51
N GLU A 52 -15.62 -12.06 -6.39
CA GLU A 52 -17.05 -11.82 -6.18
C GLU A 52 -17.62 -10.77 -7.14
N ALA A 53 -16.84 -9.77 -7.54
CA ALA A 53 -17.26 -8.73 -8.47
C ALA A 53 -17.45 -9.26 -9.90
N TYR A 54 -16.90 -10.43 -10.23
CA TYR A 54 -16.96 -11.02 -11.57
C TYR A 54 -17.75 -12.34 -11.57
N PRO A 55 -18.99 -12.34 -12.11
CA PRO A 55 -19.78 -13.56 -12.26
C PRO A 55 -19.08 -14.60 -13.14
N ASP A 56 -18.47 -14.19 -14.26
CA ASP A 56 -17.56 -15.05 -15.04
C ASP A 56 -16.10 -14.78 -14.66
N LYS A 57 -15.40 -15.84 -14.25
CA LYS A 57 -13.98 -15.78 -13.89
C LYS A 57 -13.06 -15.56 -15.10
N ALA A 58 -13.55 -15.78 -16.32
CA ALA A 58 -12.81 -15.40 -17.53
C ALA A 58 -12.77 -13.88 -17.72
N ASP A 59 -13.86 -13.19 -17.39
CA ASP A 59 -13.95 -11.73 -17.46
C ASP A 59 -13.02 -11.09 -16.42
N PHE A 60 -12.92 -11.67 -15.23
CA PHE A 60 -11.95 -11.27 -14.21
C PHE A 60 -10.51 -11.20 -14.76
N VAL A 61 -10.02 -12.27 -15.39
CA VAL A 61 -8.64 -12.28 -15.91
C VAL A 61 -8.48 -11.25 -17.03
N THR A 62 -9.50 -11.09 -17.87
CA THR A 62 -9.50 -10.12 -18.98
C THR A 62 -9.49 -8.67 -18.47
N ALA A 63 -10.26 -8.38 -17.42
CA ALA A 63 -10.32 -7.08 -16.77
C ALA A 63 -8.99 -6.70 -16.12
N VAL A 64 -8.38 -7.61 -15.36
CA VAL A 64 -7.05 -7.40 -14.77
C VAL A 64 -6.00 -7.20 -15.87
N THR A 65 -5.98 -8.07 -16.88
CA THR A 65 -5.03 -8.01 -17.99
C THR A 65 -5.14 -6.71 -18.77
N SER A 66 -6.35 -6.27 -19.10
CA SER A 66 -6.59 -5.03 -19.85
C SER A 66 -6.23 -3.78 -19.05
N THR A 67 -6.48 -3.78 -17.74
CA THR A 67 -6.08 -2.67 -16.85
C THR A 67 -4.56 -2.52 -16.82
N VAL A 68 -3.83 -3.63 -16.66
CA VAL A 68 -2.36 -3.63 -16.67
C VAL A 68 -1.81 -3.25 -18.04
N GLN A 69 -2.42 -3.73 -19.12
CA GLN A 69 -2.04 -3.36 -20.48
C GLN A 69 -2.14 -1.84 -20.68
N VAL A 70 -3.27 -1.23 -20.32
CA VAL A 70 -3.49 0.22 -20.47
C VAL A 70 -2.47 1.02 -19.64
N TRP A 71 -2.09 0.53 -18.47
CA TRP A 71 -1.03 1.14 -17.67
C TRP A 71 0.34 1.10 -18.39
N PHE A 72 0.72 -0.04 -18.96
CA PHE A 72 1.98 -0.15 -19.72
C PHE A 72 1.97 0.69 -21.00
N GLU A 73 0.84 0.77 -21.69
CA GLU A 73 0.66 1.67 -22.84
C GLU A 73 0.85 3.13 -22.43
N ALA A 74 0.21 3.56 -21.33
CA ALA A 74 0.38 4.92 -20.79
C ALA A 74 1.84 5.22 -20.42
N LEU A 75 2.54 4.28 -19.78
CA LEU A 75 3.97 4.43 -19.46
C LEU A 75 4.83 4.51 -20.73
N HIS A 76 4.57 3.66 -21.71
CA HIS A 76 5.29 3.69 -22.98
C HIS A 76 5.16 5.06 -23.67
N ASP A 77 3.95 5.62 -23.75
CA ASP A 77 3.74 6.91 -24.39
C ASP A 77 4.50 8.04 -23.67
N LEU A 78 4.54 7.98 -22.34
CA LEU A 78 5.31 8.91 -21.53
C LEU A 78 6.80 8.78 -21.85
N LEU A 79 7.35 7.57 -21.88
CA LEU A 79 8.76 7.35 -22.15
C LEU A 79 9.15 7.66 -23.61
N ALA A 80 8.25 7.47 -24.57
CA ALA A 80 8.48 7.71 -25.99
C ALA A 80 8.43 9.20 -26.38
N GLY A 81 8.07 10.09 -25.45
CA GLY A 81 8.07 11.54 -25.70
C GLY A 81 7.04 12.35 -24.90
N GLY A 82 6.23 11.71 -24.05
CA GLY A 82 5.24 12.39 -23.21
C GLY A 82 5.76 12.90 -21.87
N ALA A 83 6.85 12.35 -21.34
CA ALA A 83 7.49 12.76 -20.09
C ALA A 83 8.67 13.71 -20.34
N SER A 84 9.01 14.53 -19.34
CA SER A 84 10.24 15.32 -19.37
C SER A 84 11.47 14.42 -19.23
N GLU A 85 12.61 14.91 -19.73
CA GLU A 85 13.91 14.27 -19.56
C GLU A 85 14.22 14.08 -18.07
N ASP A 86 14.02 15.12 -17.26
CA ASP A 86 14.18 15.09 -15.80
C ASP A 86 13.38 13.97 -15.11
N TRP A 87 12.13 13.76 -15.52
CA TRP A 87 11.29 12.71 -14.96
C TRP A 87 11.81 11.31 -15.33
N THR A 88 12.26 11.17 -16.57
CA THR A 88 12.82 9.90 -17.08
C THR A 88 14.14 9.57 -16.37
N GLU A 89 15.01 10.55 -16.17
CA GLU A 89 16.23 10.39 -15.37
C GLU A 89 15.91 10.00 -13.92
N ALA A 90 14.93 10.65 -13.29
CA ALA A 90 14.48 10.32 -11.94
C ALA A 90 13.95 8.88 -11.82
N LEU A 91 13.24 8.38 -12.84
CA LEU A 91 12.84 6.98 -12.90
C LEU A 91 14.06 6.05 -12.97
N LEU A 92 15.00 6.32 -13.88
CA LEU A 92 16.18 5.50 -14.08
C LEU A 92 17.08 5.44 -12.84
N ASP A 93 17.24 6.57 -12.13
CA ASP A 93 18.03 6.61 -10.91
C ASP A 93 17.42 5.77 -9.79
N ARG A 94 16.09 5.81 -9.60
CA ARG A 94 15.39 4.93 -8.65
C ARG A 94 15.50 3.45 -9.01
N LEU A 95 15.48 3.12 -10.32
CA LEU A 95 15.65 1.75 -10.79
C LEU A 95 17.06 1.22 -10.54
N LYS A 96 18.10 2.06 -10.63
CA LYS A 96 19.49 1.71 -10.29
C LYS A 96 19.67 1.40 -8.81
N GLU A 97 18.93 2.08 -7.93
CA GLU A 97 19.02 1.87 -6.48
C GLU A 97 18.47 0.52 -6.03
N THR A 98 17.46 0.00 -6.73
CA THR A 98 16.67 -1.12 -6.21
C THR A 98 16.98 -2.44 -6.89
N PHE A 99 16.80 -2.57 -8.22
CA PHE A 99 16.91 -3.89 -8.88
C PHE A 99 17.30 -3.88 -10.38
N SER A 100 17.74 -2.77 -10.97
CA SER A 100 18.08 -2.67 -12.41
C SER A 100 17.00 -3.21 -13.38
N GLN A 101 15.76 -3.27 -12.93
CA GLN A 101 14.59 -3.72 -13.69
C GLN A 101 13.36 -2.95 -13.24
N LEU A 102 12.42 -2.69 -14.14
CA LEU A 102 11.13 -2.10 -13.80
C LEU A 102 10.20 -3.18 -13.23
N SER A 103 9.91 -3.11 -11.94
CA SER A 103 8.96 -4.02 -11.28
C SER A 103 7.59 -3.37 -11.14
N VAL A 104 6.53 -4.08 -11.51
CA VAL A 104 5.14 -3.62 -11.42
C VAL A 104 4.32 -4.61 -10.62
N PHE A 105 3.73 -4.14 -9.52
CA PHE A 105 2.96 -4.93 -8.57
C PHE A 105 1.46 -4.61 -8.68
N LEU A 106 0.60 -5.60 -8.46
CA LEU A 106 -0.84 -5.40 -8.42
C LEU A 106 -1.34 -5.44 -6.98
N ASN A 107 -2.24 -4.53 -6.63
CA ASN A 107 -2.95 -4.53 -5.36
C ASN A 107 -4.42 -4.15 -5.59
N VAL A 108 -5.27 -4.34 -4.59
CA VAL A 108 -6.69 -4.00 -4.63
C VAL A 108 -6.98 -3.00 -3.51
N ARG A 109 -7.50 -1.82 -3.86
CA ARG A 109 -7.88 -0.80 -2.88
C ARG A 109 -9.39 -0.85 -2.68
N LYS A 110 -9.85 -0.96 -1.44
CA LYS A 110 -11.24 -0.60 -1.06
C LYS A 110 -11.20 0.88 -0.65
N ALA A 111 -11.25 1.78 -1.62
CA ALA A 111 -11.37 3.22 -1.36
C ALA A 111 -12.82 3.66 -1.53
N GLU A 112 -13.17 4.82 -0.97
CA GLU A 112 -14.44 5.54 -1.20
C GLU A 112 -14.64 5.93 -2.67
N ARG A 113 -13.63 5.71 -3.53
CA ARG A 113 -13.65 6.03 -4.96
C ARG A 113 -13.28 4.80 -5.77
N GLU A 114 -14.14 4.46 -6.72
CA GLU A 114 -14.13 3.24 -7.55
C GLU A 114 -13.07 3.24 -8.67
N ARG A 115 -12.14 4.22 -8.70
CA ARG A 115 -11.21 4.41 -9.81
C ARG A 115 -9.86 3.73 -9.59
N PRO A 116 -9.20 3.26 -10.66
CA PRO A 116 -7.85 2.73 -10.55
C PRO A 116 -6.87 3.83 -10.16
N PHE A 117 -5.77 3.40 -9.54
CA PHE A 117 -4.74 4.30 -9.06
C PHE A 117 -3.36 3.67 -9.22
N THR A 118 -2.32 4.47 -9.43
CA THR A 118 -0.94 3.99 -9.44
C THR A 118 -0.01 4.92 -8.68
N GLN A 119 1.01 4.35 -8.06
CA GLN A 119 2.04 5.10 -7.36
C GLN A 119 3.38 4.38 -7.40
N TRP A 120 4.47 5.12 -7.19
CA TRP A 120 5.78 4.55 -6.94
C TRP A 120 5.90 4.06 -5.49
N ASP A 121 6.33 2.82 -5.30
CA ASP A 121 6.67 2.29 -3.98
C ASP A 121 8.19 2.25 -3.81
N GLN A 122 8.69 3.17 -2.98
CA GLN A 122 10.13 3.25 -2.67
C GLN A 122 10.65 2.00 -1.98
N THR A 123 9.80 1.27 -1.24
CA THR A 123 10.25 0.09 -0.49
C THR A 123 10.48 -1.09 -1.42
N ARG A 124 9.56 -1.31 -2.37
CA ARG A 124 9.68 -2.38 -3.37
C ARG A 124 10.46 -1.97 -4.62
N GLY A 125 10.75 -0.68 -4.78
CA GLY A 125 11.45 -0.10 -5.93
C GLY A 125 10.74 -0.34 -7.25
N GLY A 126 9.43 -0.11 -7.26
CA GLY A 126 8.60 -0.34 -8.43
C GLY A 126 7.24 0.34 -8.33
N PHE A 127 6.45 0.25 -9.38
CA PHE A 127 5.10 0.80 -9.39
C PHE A 127 4.09 -0.19 -8.80
N ILE A 128 3.10 0.34 -8.11
CA ILE A 128 1.90 -0.41 -7.71
C ILE A 128 0.75 0.07 -8.58
N ILE A 129 0.03 -0.87 -9.19
CA ILE A 129 -1.27 -0.64 -9.81
C ILE A 129 -2.34 -1.12 -8.81
N TYR A 130 -3.16 -0.19 -8.34
CA TYR A 130 -4.34 -0.47 -7.54
C TYR A 130 -5.53 -0.68 -8.46
N LEU A 131 -6.00 -1.93 -8.49
CA LEU A 131 -7.16 -2.35 -9.24
C LEU A 131 -8.45 -1.89 -8.52
N PRO A 132 -9.48 -1.45 -9.26
CA PRO A 132 -10.81 -1.21 -8.72
C PRO A 132 -11.37 -2.45 -8.03
N SER A 133 -12.14 -2.26 -6.95
CA SER A 133 -12.87 -3.36 -6.30
C SER A 133 -14.10 -3.83 -7.06
N GLU A 134 -14.56 -3.05 -8.04
CA GLU A 134 -15.73 -3.36 -8.88
C GLU A 134 -15.34 -3.99 -10.22
N ALA A 135 -16.35 -4.49 -10.94
CA ALA A 135 -16.15 -5.08 -12.26
C ALA A 135 -15.73 -4.00 -13.27
N VAL A 136 -14.55 -4.17 -13.87
CA VAL A 136 -14.06 -3.31 -14.94
C VAL A 136 -14.59 -3.83 -16.28
N HIS A 137 -15.43 -3.02 -16.92
CA HIS A 137 -15.97 -3.33 -18.25
C HIS A 137 -15.11 -2.75 -19.39
N SER A 138 -14.45 -1.60 -19.15
CA SER A 138 -13.64 -0.89 -20.14
C SER A 138 -12.40 -0.27 -19.50
N ALA A 139 -11.26 -0.95 -19.61
CA ALA A 139 -10.01 -0.45 -19.04
C ALA A 139 -9.43 0.78 -19.79
N ARG A 140 -9.87 1.03 -21.04
CA ARG A 140 -9.32 2.10 -21.88
C ARG A 140 -9.51 3.50 -21.30
N GLU A 141 -10.60 3.68 -20.56
CA GLU A 141 -10.94 4.95 -19.89
C GLU A 141 -9.91 5.32 -18.82
N PHE A 142 -9.14 4.34 -18.34
CA PHE A 142 -8.14 4.55 -17.31
C PHE A 142 -6.82 5.13 -17.84
N ARG A 143 -6.63 5.20 -19.16
CA ARG A 143 -5.35 5.66 -19.75
C ARG A 143 -4.97 7.05 -19.29
N ALA A 144 -5.87 8.02 -19.42
CA ALA A 144 -5.60 9.40 -19.01
C ALA A 144 -5.31 9.52 -17.51
N ILE A 145 -6.05 8.77 -16.68
CA ILE A 145 -5.86 8.72 -15.23
C ILE A 145 -4.47 8.18 -14.90
N PHE A 146 -4.07 7.06 -15.52
CA PHE A 146 -2.73 6.50 -15.31
C PHE A 146 -1.62 7.42 -15.82
N THR A 147 -1.77 8.06 -16.98
CA THR A 147 -0.77 9.01 -17.49
C THR A 147 -0.50 10.11 -16.46
N GLY A 148 -1.54 10.75 -15.92
CA GLY A 148 -1.39 11.79 -14.91
C GLY A 148 -0.73 11.28 -13.62
N GLN A 149 -1.16 10.11 -13.13
CA GLN A 149 -0.63 9.52 -11.91
C GLN A 149 0.81 9.02 -12.04
N ILE A 150 1.20 8.48 -13.20
CA ILE A 150 2.58 8.06 -13.48
C ILE A 150 3.50 9.28 -13.47
N LEU A 151 3.12 10.37 -14.13
CA LEU A 151 3.87 11.63 -14.11
C LEU A 151 4.01 12.17 -12.67
N ALA A 152 2.91 12.17 -11.91
CA ALA A 152 2.91 12.64 -10.53
C ALA A 152 3.61 11.68 -9.54
N ALA A 153 4.03 10.48 -9.94
CA ALA A 153 4.47 9.43 -9.03
C ALA A 153 5.71 9.77 -8.18
N PHE A 154 6.48 10.79 -8.58
CA PHE A 154 7.66 11.26 -7.85
C PHE A 154 7.43 12.57 -7.11
N GLU A 155 6.25 13.16 -7.21
CA GLU A 155 5.88 14.37 -6.49
C GLU A 155 5.47 14.04 -5.06
N LYS A 156 5.86 14.91 -4.11
CA LYS A 156 5.71 14.65 -2.67
C LYS A 156 4.25 14.56 -2.19
N ASN A 157 3.27 14.91 -3.02
CA ASN A 157 1.83 14.95 -2.70
C ASN A 157 0.96 14.22 -3.75
N ALA A 158 1.48 13.16 -4.40
CA ALA A 158 0.74 12.45 -5.45
C ALA A 158 -0.62 11.85 -4.99
N GLU A 159 -0.84 11.66 -3.68
CA GLU A 159 -2.13 11.24 -3.14
C GLU A 159 -3.21 12.33 -3.17
N GLU A 160 -2.85 13.61 -3.35
CA GLU A 160 -3.77 14.78 -3.34
C GLU A 160 -4.04 15.40 -4.72
N LEU A 161 -3.36 14.96 -5.78
CA LEU A 161 -3.59 15.47 -7.14
C LEU A 161 -4.83 14.81 -7.78
N ASP A 162 -5.99 15.16 -7.22
CA ASP A 162 -7.28 15.11 -7.89
C ASP A 162 -7.25 16.09 -9.07
N LEU A 163 -6.85 15.63 -10.25
CA LEU A 163 -7.04 16.41 -11.48
C LEU A 163 -8.54 16.48 -11.81
N PRO A 164 -9.17 17.68 -11.86
CA PRO A 164 -10.54 17.83 -12.31
C PRO A 164 -10.64 17.54 -13.81
N SER A 165 -11.67 16.78 -14.19
CA SER A 165 -11.96 16.34 -15.56
C SER A 165 -12.40 17.46 -16.53
N ASP A 166 -12.45 18.72 -16.10
CA ASP A 166 -13.10 19.80 -16.88
C ASP A 166 -12.16 20.55 -17.83
N ALA A 167 -10.88 20.19 -17.91
CA ALA A 167 -9.91 20.90 -18.75
C ALA A 167 -9.81 20.41 -20.21
N VAL A 168 -10.61 19.42 -20.64
CA VAL A 168 -10.52 18.85 -22.00
C VAL A 168 -11.64 19.33 -22.94
N ASP A 169 -12.68 19.99 -22.43
CA ASP A 169 -13.83 20.44 -23.26
C ASP A 169 -13.90 21.96 -23.53
N GLN A 170 -12.89 22.75 -23.13
CA GLN A 170 -12.89 24.22 -23.34
C GLN A 170 -11.93 24.74 -24.43
N ALA A 171 -11.49 23.90 -25.36
CA ALA A 171 -10.76 24.36 -26.56
C ALA A 171 -11.66 24.50 -27.80
N ALA A 172 -12.99 24.32 -27.67
CA ALA A 172 -13.91 24.34 -28.81
C ALA A 172 -15.25 25.01 -28.49
N SER A 173 -15.24 26.28 -28.06
CA SER A 173 -16.34 27.22 -28.35
C SER A 173 -15.98 28.64 -27.91
N GLU A 174 -15.35 29.41 -28.80
CA GLU A 174 -15.55 30.86 -28.81
C GLU A 174 -16.96 31.13 -29.37
N GLN A 175 -17.88 31.64 -28.55
CA GLN A 175 -18.83 32.73 -28.87
C GLN A 175 -19.98 32.84 -27.86
N GLN A 176 -20.27 34.11 -27.52
CA GLN A 176 -21.53 34.70 -27.02
C GLN A 176 -21.87 34.70 -25.53
N ASP A 177 -21.68 35.90 -24.95
CA ASP A 177 -22.68 36.75 -24.28
C ASP A 177 -23.60 36.14 -23.20
N GLY A 178 -23.38 36.60 -21.97
CA GLY A 178 -24.34 37.56 -21.36
C GLY A 178 -25.39 37.05 -20.36
N TRP A 179 -25.40 37.75 -19.22
CA TRP A 179 -26.54 38.04 -18.31
C TRP A 179 -26.85 37.09 -17.13
N ALA A 180 -26.46 37.62 -15.96
CA ALA A 180 -27.31 37.95 -14.80
C ALA A 180 -27.70 36.87 -13.76
N THR A 181 -27.22 37.17 -12.54
CA THR A 181 -27.72 36.88 -11.19
C THR A 181 -29.24 36.96 -11.04
N VAL A 182 -29.83 35.99 -10.32
CA VAL A 182 -31.05 36.19 -9.52
C VAL A 182 -30.96 35.38 -8.22
N GLU A 183 -31.06 36.07 -7.10
CA GLU A 183 -31.30 35.54 -5.75
C GLU A 183 -32.79 35.26 -5.49
N GLY A 184 -33.08 34.39 -4.52
CA GLY A 184 -34.38 34.18 -3.89
C GLY A 184 -34.98 32.81 -4.21
N SER A 185 -35.55 32.03 -3.29
CA SER A 185 -36.11 32.35 -1.99
C SER A 185 -36.20 31.09 -1.11
N THR A 186 -36.14 31.33 0.19
CA THR A 186 -36.47 30.47 1.33
C THR A 186 -37.86 29.85 1.27
N LEU A 187 -37.99 28.58 1.69
CA LEU A 187 -39.14 28.10 2.46
C LEU A 187 -38.74 27.01 3.47
N ASN A 188 -39.07 27.29 4.73
CA ASN A 188 -39.07 26.41 5.90
C ASN A 188 -40.13 25.30 5.77
N ILE A 189 -39.81 24.08 6.21
CA ILE A 189 -40.81 23.16 6.79
C ILE A 189 -40.26 22.57 8.10
N VAL A 190 -40.90 23.08 9.16
CA VAL A 190 -41.20 22.62 10.51
C VAL A 190 -40.71 21.23 10.97
N ALA A 191 -40.19 21.25 12.20
CA ALA A 191 -39.76 20.18 13.07
C ALA A 191 -40.91 19.38 13.70
N GLU A 192 -40.64 18.11 14.04
CA GLU A 192 -41.29 17.45 15.18
C GLU A 192 -40.27 16.65 16.00
N SER A 193 -40.29 16.95 17.29
CA SER A 193 -39.42 16.50 18.35
C SER A 193 -40.09 15.40 19.18
N HIS A 194 -39.40 14.32 19.54
CA HIS A 194 -39.72 13.58 20.77
C HIS A 194 -38.51 12.85 21.40
N HIS A 195 -38.25 13.27 22.64
CA HIS A 195 -37.74 12.57 23.82
C HIS A 195 -36.41 11.77 23.82
N LYS A 196 -35.44 12.41 24.48
CA LYS A 196 -34.37 11.87 25.32
C LYS A 196 -34.94 11.01 26.48
N PRO A 197 -34.21 9.96 26.90
CA PRO A 197 -33.65 10.02 28.25
C PRO A 197 -32.14 9.72 28.29
N GLU A 198 -31.49 10.31 29.28
CA GLU A 198 -30.05 10.24 29.56
C GLU A 198 -29.76 9.23 30.67
N LYS A 199 -28.56 8.63 30.60
CA LYS A 199 -27.79 7.95 31.66
C LYS A 199 -28.33 6.56 32.02
N THR A 200 -27.54 5.48 31.97
CA THR A 200 -26.25 5.31 32.66
C THR A 200 -25.57 4.04 32.13
N GLY A 201 -24.24 4.04 31.99
CA GLY A 201 -23.45 2.83 31.71
C GLY A 201 -22.98 2.71 30.27
N ALA A 202 -21.73 3.10 30.02
CA ALA A 202 -21.03 2.67 28.82
C ALA A 202 -20.98 1.13 28.80
N PRO A 203 -21.43 0.44 27.75
CA PRO A 203 -21.11 -0.96 27.61
C PRO A 203 -19.61 -1.06 27.32
N ALA A 204 -18.90 -1.79 28.17
CA ALA A 204 -17.59 -2.33 27.82
C ALA A 204 -17.71 -2.97 26.43
N ALA A 205 -16.78 -2.64 25.52
CA ALA A 205 -16.75 -3.18 24.17
C ALA A 205 -16.91 -4.71 24.26
N GLY A 206 -18.06 -5.19 23.78
CA GLY A 206 -18.46 -6.57 23.95
C GLY A 206 -17.48 -7.49 23.26
N MET A 207 -16.78 -8.32 24.05
CA MET A 207 -16.32 -9.61 23.54
C MET A 207 -17.59 -10.40 23.23
N THR A 208 -18.06 -10.33 22.00
CA THR A 208 -19.06 -11.27 21.51
C THR A 208 -18.45 -12.66 21.68
N THR A 209 -19.05 -13.49 22.53
CA THR A 209 -18.61 -14.88 22.69
C THR A 209 -18.79 -15.56 21.34
N ILE A 210 -17.71 -15.72 20.58
CA ILE A 210 -17.73 -16.38 19.28
C ILE A 210 -18.03 -17.86 19.54
N GLN A 211 -19.28 -18.26 19.30
CA GLN A 211 -19.73 -19.65 19.51
C GLN A 211 -19.51 -20.53 18.27
N TYR A 212 -19.37 -19.91 17.09
CA TYR A 212 -19.22 -20.61 15.81
C TYR A 212 -18.00 -20.07 15.07
N LEU A 213 -17.29 -20.95 14.36
CA LEU A 213 -16.18 -20.52 13.50
C LEU A 213 -16.73 -19.63 12.36
N PRO A 214 -16.06 -18.50 12.06
CA PRO A 214 -16.46 -17.67 10.93
C PRO A 214 -16.21 -18.40 9.61
N ASP A 215 -17.03 -18.07 8.61
CA ASP A 215 -16.81 -18.56 7.24
C ASP A 215 -15.56 -17.88 6.65
N ILE A 216 -14.71 -18.65 5.97
CA ILE A 216 -13.42 -18.19 5.46
C ILE A 216 -13.59 -17.07 4.43
N GLU A 217 -14.60 -17.19 3.57
CA GLU A 217 -14.89 -16.19 2.52
C GLU A 217 -15.47 -14.90 3.12
N SER A 218 -16.03 -14.96 4.34
CA SER A 218 -16.57 -13.78 5.04
C SER A 218 -15.50 -12.96 5.77
N LEU A 219 -14.28 -13.50 5.92
CA LEU A 219 -13.22 -12.84 6.66
C LEU A 219 -12.61 -11.69 5.85
N PRO A 220 -12.34 -10.54 6.48
CA PRO A 220 -11.64 -9.46 5.80
C PRO A 220 -10.20 -9.88 5.46
N ARG A 221 -9.65 -9.30 4.39
CA ARG A 221 -8.26 -9.50 3.99
C ARG A 221 -7.30 -9.21 5.16
N PRO A 222 -6.13 -9.88 5.25
CA PRO A 222 -5.17 -9.67 6.34
C PRO A 222 -4.82 -8.20 6.58
N GLU A 223 -4.55 -7.45 5.52
CA GLU A 223 -4.27 -6.00 5.54
C GLU A 223 -5.39 -5.15 6.14
N VAL A 224 -6.65 -5.58 6.04
CA VAL A 224 -7.79 -4.90 6.67
C VAL A 224 -8.00 -5.41 8.10
N LEU A 225 -7.89 -6.72 8.29
CA LEU A 225 -8.05 -7.39 9.58
C LEU A 225 -7.04 -6.87 10.62
N LEU A 226 -5.79 -6.70 10.20
CA LEU A 226 -4.66 -6.30 11.03
C LEU A 226 -4.64 -4.79 11.37
N LEU A 227 -5.50 -4.00 10.73
CA LEU A 227 -5.75 -2.59 11.05
C LEU A 227 -6.88 -2.41 12.09
N GLN A 228 -7.41 -3.49 12.64
CA GLN A 228 -8.39 -3.47 13.73
C GLN A 228 -7.81 -4.12 14.99
N PRO A 229 -8.15 -3.61 16.19
CA PRO A 229 -7.75 -4.24 17.44
C PRO A 229 -8.45 -5.60 17.63
N PRO A 230 -7.89 -6.51 18.45
CA PRO A 230 -6.71 -6.35 19.29
C PRO A 230 -5.38 -6.39 18.52
N TYR A 231 -4.53 -5.39 18.74
CA TYR A 231 -3.18 -5.38 18.21
C TYR A 231 -2.24 -6.14 19.14
N HIS A 232 -1.46 -7.03 18.57
CA HIS A 232 -0.47 -7.83 19.29
C HIS A 232 0.93 -7.37 18.90
N LEU A 233 1.81 -7.23 19.89
CA LEU A 233 3.20 -6.86 19.68
C LEU A 233 4.08 -7.72 20.58
N LEU A 234 5.12 -8.31 20.00
CA LEU A 234 6.10 -9.14 20.69
C LEU A 234 7.48 -8.52 20.47
N VAL A 235 8.24 -8.35 21.53
CA VAL A 235 9.63 -7.91 21.49
C VAL A 235 10.50 -9.04 21.99
N TYR A 236 11.52 -9.43 21.22
CA TYR A 236 12.48 -10.45 21.59
C TYR A 236 13.90 -9.88 21.58
N SER A 237 14.66 -10.14 22.63
CA SER A 237 16.11 -9.93 22.66
C SER A 237 16.80 -11.21 22.22
N ARG A 238 17.48 -11.19 21.08
CA ARG A 238 18.27 -12.30 20.56
C ARG A 238 19.74 -12.07 20.85
N GLY A 239 20.17 -12.55 22.02
CA GLY A 239 21.50 -12.26 22.54
C GLY A 239 21.67 -10.77 22.82
N THR A 240 22.89 -10.27 22.65
CA THR A 240 23.26 -8.87 22.94
C THR A 240 23.23 -7.96 21.72
N GLN A 241 23.05 -8.51 20.51
CA GLN A 241 23.25 -7.78 19.26
C GLN A 241 21.99 -7.65 18.40
N GLU A 242 20.90 -8.32 18.78
CA GLU A 242 19.67 -8.31 18.00
C GLU A 242 18.46 -8.09 18.90
N VAL A 243 17.58 -7.19 18.47
CA VAL A 243 16.22 -7.07 18.97
C VAL A 243 15.26 -7.27 17.79
N GLU A 244 14.37 -8.24 17.91
CA GLU A 244 13.29 -8.49 16.96
C GLU A 244 11.97 -8.00 17.56
N VAL A 245 11.20 -7.25 16.78
CA VAL A 245 9.85 -6.83 17.12
C VAL A 245 8.90 -7.44 16.10
N GLN A 246 7.98 -8.27 16.54
CA GLN A 246 6.87 -8.77 15.73
C GLN A 246 5.62 -8.01 16.10
N CYS A 247 4.83 -7.57 15.13
CA CYS A 247 3.59 -6.85 15.43
C CYS A 247 2.53 -7.14 14.39
N SER A 248 1.29 -7.33 14.86
CA SER A 248 0.13 -7.49 14.00
C SER A 248 -0.21 -6.17 13.27
N HIS A 249 0.09 -5.01 13.86
CA HIS A 249 -0.23 -3.70 13.29
C HIS A 249 0.98 -3.07 12.60
N GLY A 250 1.09 -3.24 11.28
CA GLY A 250 2.20 -2.74 10.46
C GLY A 250 2.57 -1.27 10.66
N PRO A 251 1.61 -0.31 10.72
CA PRO A 251 1.94 1.10 10.97
C PRO A 251 2.66 1.34 12.30
N THR A 252 2.46 0.49 13.31
CA THR A 252 3.24 0.55 14.56
C THR A 252 4.73 0.33 14.28
N LEU A 253 5.06 -0.66 13.44
CA LEU A 253 6.43 -0.99 13.10
C LEU A 253 7.09 0.10 12.26
N GLU A 254 6.33 0.74 11.37
CA GLU A 254 6.80 1.88 10.57
C GLU A 254 7.18 3.06 11.47
N VAL A 255 6.32 3.41 12.43
CA VAL A 255 6.60 4.48 13.41
C VAL A 255 7.85 4.15 14.24
N LEU A 256 7.96 2.90 14.72
CA LEU A 256 9.15 2.45 15.44
C LEU A 256 10.41 2.54 14.56
N GLN A 257 10.35 2.07 13.32
CA GLN A 257 11.47 2.11 12.39
C GLN A 257 11.91 3.56 12.13
N ALA A 258 10.96 4.45 11.82
CA ALA A 258 11.23 5.86 11.53
C ALA A 258 11.86 6.56 12.75
N TYR A 259 11.32 6.33 13.94
CA TYR A 259 11.87 6.88 15.18
C TYR A 259 13.29 6.38 15.43
N LEU A 260 13.51 5.07 15.35
CA LEU A 260 14.83 4.47 15.62
C LEU A 260 15.87 4.90 14.58
N LYS A 261 15.51 4.97 13.29
CA LYS A 261 16.41 5.49 12.24
C LYS A 261 16.77 6.96 12.49
N LYS A 262 15.79 7.80 12.86
CA LYS A 262 16.00 9.23 13.14
C LYS A 262 16.99 9.46 14.29
N TRP A 263 16.97 8.61 15.31
CA TRP A 263 17.82 8.74 16.50
C TRP A 263 19.00 7.77 16.52
N CYS A 264 19.23 7.00 15.46
CA CYS A 264 20.38 6.11 15.36
C CYS A 264 21.66 6.92 15.17
N ARG A 265 22.67 6.63 16.00
CA ARG A 265 23.98 7.27 15.85
C ARG A 265 24.67 6.79 14.58
N THR A 266 25.48 7.68 14.04
CA THR A 266 26.40 7.39 12.95
C THR A 266 27.75 6.94 13.50
N ASN A 267 28.36 5.94 12.87
CA ASN A 267 29.71 5.51 13.18
C ASN A 267 30.71 6.50 12.57
N HIS A 268 31.23 7.40 13.40
CA HIS A 268 32.21 8.42 13.00
C HIS A 268 33.59 7.83 12.69
N GLN A 269 33.85 6.58 13.05
CA GLN A 269 35.09 5.87 12.73
C GLN A 269 35.07 5.25 11.33
N ASN A 270 33.90 5.19 10.69
CA ASN A 270 33.78 4.75 9.31
C ASN A 270 33.79 5.96 8.37
N VAL A 271 34.65 5.93 7.34
CA VAL A 271 34.73 6.97 6.29
C VAL A 271 33.37 7.18 5.62
N ASN A 272 32.59 6.11 5.49
CA ASN A 272 31.27 6.13 4.88
C ASN A 272 30.16 6.61 5.83
N LYS A 273 30.48 6.96 7.09
CA LYS A 273 29.53 7.46 8.09
C LYS A 273 28.25 6.61 8.15
N THR A 274 28.41 5.28 8.22
CA THR A 274 27.27 4.36 8.27
C THR A 274 26.59 4.38 9.64
N PRO A 275 25.27 4.17 9.74
CA PRO A 275 24.60 3.97 11.03
C PRO A 275 25.25 2.86 11.85
N VAL A 276 25.22 2.99 13.18
CA VAL A 276 25.76 1.97 14.11
C VAL A 276 24.87 0.72 14.16
N LEU A 277 23.57 0.90 13.90
CA LEU A 277 22.58 -0.17 13.90
C LEU A 277 21.93 -0.31 12.53
N ALA A 278 21.78 -1.54 12.07
CA ALA A 278 20.95 -1.89 10.93
C ALA A 278 19.51 -2.11 11.40
N ILE A 279 18.59 -1.23 10.97
CA ILE A 279 17.17 -1.28 11.34
C ILE A 279 16.36 -1.62 10.08
N LYS A 280 15.75 -2.81 10.05
CA LYS A 280 15.08 -3.37 8.85
C LYS A 280 13.64 -3.74 9.13
N LEU A 281 12.72 -3.29 8.27
CA LEU A 281 11.34 -3.78 8.24
C LEU A 281 11.26 -4.99 7.31
N HIS A 282 10.45 -5.96 7.70
CA HIS A 282 10.20 -7.18 6.94
C HIS A 282 8.73 -7.23 6.55
N GLN A 283 8.50 -7.47 5.26
CA GLN A 283 7.16 -7.63 4.72
C GLN A 283 6.60 -9.00 5.10
N SER A 284 5.33 -9.01 5.49
CA SER A 284 4.52 -10.19 5.71
C SER A 284 4.37 -10.98 4.42
N SER A 285 4.34 -12.30 4.55
CA SER A 285 4.02 -13.20 3.44
C SER A 285 2.52 -13.31 3.15
N PHE A 286 1.68 -12.56 3.88
CA PHE A 286 0.23 -12.61 3.78
C PHE A 286 -0.36 -11.29 3.26
N GLY A 287 -1.28 -11.40 2.30
CA GLY A 287 -1.98 -10.26 1.71
C GLY A 287 -1.37 -9.80 0.38
N LEU A 288 -2.06 -8.87 -0.30
CA LEU A 288 -1.66 -8.31 -1.60
C LEU A 288 -0.75 -7.08 -1.46
N GLY A 289 -0.89 -6.33 -0.36
CA GLY A 289 -0.13 -5.11 -0.09
C GLY A 289 1.20 -5.29 0.63
N VAL A 290 1.90 -4.17 0.81
CA VAL A 290 3.05 -4.09 1.72
C VAL A 290 2.50 -4.00 3.13
N VAL A 291 2.42 -5.14 3.81
CA VAL A 291 2.13 -5.21 5.24
C VAL A 291 3.41 -5.62 5.93
N TYR A 292 3.85 -4.87 6.93
CA TYR A 292 4.98 -5.26 7.76
C TYR A 292 4.49 -6.02 8.98
N ASP A 293 5.11 -7.17 9.27
CA ASP A 293 4.83 -7.98 10.46
C ASP A 293 6.03 -8.06 11.42
N ARG A 294 7.22 -7.65 10.95
CA ARG A 294 8.46 -7.72 11.74
C ARG A 294 9.41 -6.56 11.47
N LEU A 295 10.06 -6.10 12.54
CA LEU A 295 11.15 -5.14 12.57
C LEU A 295 12.35 -5.77 13.26
N THR A 296 13.53 -5.70 12.64
CA THR A 296 14.78 -6.22 13.22
C THR A 296 15.76 -5.07 13.43
N ILE A 297 16.36 -5.01 14.62
CA ILE A 297 17.41 -4.06 15.00
C ILE A 297 18.66 -4.86 15.27
N LEU A 298 19.68 -4.69 14.44
CA LEU A 298 20.93 -5.43 14.50
C LEU A 298 22.11 -4.49 14.74
N ALA A 299 22.95 -4.80 15.72
CA ALA A 299 24.29 -4.26 15.79
C ALA A 299 25.14 -4.95 14.72
N GLU A 300 25.67 -4.20 13.75
CA GLU A 300 26.57 -4.81 12.77
C GLU A 300 27.91 -5.15 13.42
N ASP A 301 28.34 -6.40 13.25
CA ASP A 301 29.58 -6.96 13.81
C ASP A 301 30.82 -6.51 13.01
N ARG A 302 31.01 -5.19 12.93
CA ARG A 302 32.18 -4.56 12.28
C ARG A 302 33.06 -3.79 13.24
N ALA A 303 32.89 -4.01 14.54
CA ALA A 303 33.83 -3.52 15.55
C ALA A 303 35.07 -4.42 15.62
N ARG A 304 35.87 -4.51 14.53
CA ARG A 304 37.22 -5.08 14.61
C ARG A 304 38.14 -4.29 15.56
N TRP A 305 37.73 -3.08 15.98
CA TRP A 305 38.58 -2.14 16.73
C TRP A 305 37.89 -1.34 17.84
N GLY A 306 36.65 -1.66 18.24
CA GLY A 306 35.99 -0.86 19.28
C GLY A 306 34.66 -1.38 19.76
N GLY A 307 34.68 -2.35 20.69
CA GLY A 307 33.54 -2.81 21.49
C GLY A 307 32.38 -3.43 20.70
N ALA A 308 31.93 -4.62 21.10
CA ALA A 308 30.70 -5.18 20.53
C ALA A 308 29.53 -4.21 20.81
N ALA A 309 28.99 -3.58 19.76
CA ALA A 309 27.80 -2.75 19.92
C ALA A 309 26.66 -3.64 20.42
N THR A 310 25.99 -3.21 21.50
CA THR A 310 24.89 -3.96 22.08
C THR A 310 23.57 -3.28 21.76
N VAL A 311 22.55 -4.07 21.42
CA VAL A 311 21.19 -3.57 21.21
C VAL A 311 20.37 -3.84 22.46
N SER A 312 19.96 -2.78 23.15
CA SER A 312 19.07 -2.89 24.31
C SER A 312 17.60 -2.79 23.86
N PRO A 313 16.71 -3.69 24.30
CA PRO A 313 15.28 -3.59 23.99
C PRO A 313 14.59 -2.43 24.72
N THR A 314 15.21 -1.87 25.78
CA THR A 314 14.58 -0.89 26.68
C THR A 314 13.97 0.32 25.99
N LEU A 315 14.61 0.84 24.94
CA LEU A 315 14.06 1.97 24.18
C LEU A 315 12.78 1.58 23.44
N VAL A 316 12.76 0.39 22.82
CA VAL A 316 11.59 -0.16 22.13
C VAL A 316 10.46 -0.38 23.15
N LEU A 317 10.76 -1.01 24.28
CA LEU A 317 9.78 -1.26 25.34
C LEU A 317 9.14 0.05 25.84
N ASN A 318 9.94 1.09 26.07
CA ASN A 318 9.42 2.39 26.50
C ASN A 318 8.50 3.03 25.46
N LEU A 319 8.86 2.98 24.17
CA LEU A 319 8.00 3.51 23.09
C LEU A 319 6.67 2.75 23.01
N VAL A 320 6.72 1.42 23.09
CA VAL A 320 5.55 0.54 23.03
C VAL A 320 4.58 0.82 24.19
N GLU A 321 5.08 0.88 25.42
CA GLU A 321 4.25 1.10 26.61
C GLU A 321 3.79 2.56 26.72
N SER A 322 4.72 3.52 26.63
CA SER A 322 4.46 4.91 27.02
C SER A 322 3.91 5.79 25.90
N ARG A 323 4.19 5.45 24.62
CA ARG A 323 3.80 6.30 23.47
C ARG A 323 2.76 5.65 22.59
N LEU A 324 2.87 4.35 22.36
CA LEU A 324 1.93 3.59 21.55
C LEU A 324 0.77 3.03 22.40
N GLY A 325 0.91 3.05 23.73
CA GLY A 325 -0.14 2.66 24.67
C GLY A 325 -0.53 1.20 24.53
N TYR A 326 0.44 0.31 24.30
CA TYR A 326 0.23 -1.12 24.43
C TYR A 326 0.40 -1.52 25.90
N GLU A 327 -0.44 -2.46 26.34
CA GLU A 327 -0.38 -3.03 27.67
C GLU A 327 0.41 -4.34 27.65
N LYS A 328 1.32 -4.51 28.60
CA LYS A 328 2.12 -5.73 28.72
C LYS A 328 1.24 -6.87 29.25
N THR A 329 1.16 -7.96 28.49
CA THR A 329 0.36 -9.14 28.83
C THR A 329 1.21 -10.28 29.38
N TYR A 330 2.46 -10.38 28.95
CA TYR A 330 3.39 -11.42 29.38
C TYR A 330 4.84 -10.93 29.23
N CYS A 331 5.75 -11.43 30.07
CA CYS A 331 7.18 -11.26 29.86
C CYS A 331 7.98 -12.42 30.45
N ASP A 332 9.09 -12.73 29.82
CA ASP A 332 10.12 -13.63 30.31
C ASP A 332 11.51 -12.97 30.22
N SER A 333 12.59 -13.77 30.32
CA SER A 333 13.96 -13.29 30.30
C SER A 333 14.42 -12.65 28.99
N TYR A 334 13.76 -12.97 27.87
CA TYR A 334 14.17 -12.50 26.54
C TYR A 334 12.99 -12.05 25.67
N GLY A 335 11.75 -12.13 26.15
CA GLY A 335 10.53 -11.83 25.43
C GLY A 335 9.58 -10.96 26.23
N TRP A 336 8.96 -9.98 25.56
CA TRP A 336 7.91 -9.13 26.12
C TRP A 336 6.73 -9.10 25.16
N HIS A 337 5.55 -9.44 25.67
CA HIS A 337 4.33 -9.53 24.90
C HIS A 337 3.39 -8.42 25.33
N PHE A 338 2.77 -7.83 24.32
CA PHE A 338 1.97 -6.64 24.47
C PHE A 338 0.68 -6.79 23.68
N ARG A 339 -0.39 -6.19 24.20
CA ARG A 339 -1.70 -6.14 23.56
C ARG A 339 -2.26 -4.72 23.66
N ARG A 340 -2.94 -4.30 22.62
CA ARG A 340 -3.70 -3.05 22.61
C ARG A 340 -5.09 -3.29 22.04
N ASP A 341 -6.11 -3.10 22.87
CA ASP A 341 -7.51 -3.28 22.49
C ASP A 341 -8.17 -2.01 21.95
N VAL A 342 -7.50 -0.85 22.07
CA VAL A 342 -8.02 0.45 21.65
C VAL A 342 -7.48 0.82 20.25
N PRO A 343 -8.33 1.19 19.28
CA PRO A 343 -7.87 1.61 17.96
C PRO A 343 -7.01 2.88 18.04
N PHE A 344 -6.14 3.08 17.05
CA PHE A 344 -5.45 4.35 16.88
C PHE A 344 -6.42 5.38 16.29
N LYS A 345 -6.43 6.60 16.86
CA LYS A 345 -7.17 7.72 16.26
C LYS A 345 -6.37 8.21 15.06
N LYS A 346 -7.01 8.40 13.91
CA LYS A 346 -6.40 9.11 12.80
C LYS A 346 -6.11 10.54 13.26
N TYR A 347 -4.88 11.01 13.06
CA TYR A 347 -4.61 12.45 13.07
C TYR A 347 -5.28 13.00 11.82
N THR A 348 -6.40 13.69 12.00
CA THR A 348 -7.02 14.55 10.98
C THR A 348 -6.33 15.90 10.95
#